data_AF-A0A232LWH8-F1
#
_entry.id   AF-A0A232LWH8-F1
#
_cell.length_a   1.000
_cell.length_b   1.000
_cell.length_c   1.000
_cell.angle_alpha   90.00
_cell.angle_beta   90.00
_cell.angle_gamma   90.00
#
_symmetry.space_group_name_H-M   'P 1'
#
loop_
_entity.id
_entity.type
_entity.pdbx_description
1 polymer ?
#
loop_
_entity_poly.entity_id
_entity_poly.type
_entity_poly.pdbx_seq_one_letter_code
_entity_poly.pdbx_strand_id
1 'polypeptide(L)'
;MYQRALQGYEKAWGPDHTSTLETVNNLGILYADQGKLDKAEKMYQRALQGKEKAWGLEHTSTLDTVNNLGILYAAQGKLDEAEKMF
;
A
#
# COMPACT_ATOMS: atom_id res chain seq x y z
N MET A 1 0.62 -11.76 11.68
CA MET A 1 -0.61 -11.15 12.24
C MET A 1 -1.40 -10.40 11.18
N TYR A 2 -0.79 -9.54 10.36
CA TYR A 2 -1.50 -8.77 9.33
C TYR A 2 -2.31 -9.60 8.32
N GLN A 3 -1.85 -10.77 7.88
CA GLN A 3 -2.64 -11.62 6.96
C GLN A 3 -3.96 -12.11 7.58
N ARG A 4 -3.94 -12.45 8.88
CA ARG A 4 -5.16 -12.84 9.61
C ARG A 4 -6.09 -11.63 9.80
N ALA A 5 -5.52 -10.46 10.11
CA ALA A 5 -6.30 -9.23 10.20
C ALA A 5 -6.94 -8.87 8.86
N LEU A 6 -6.20 -9.00 7.75
CA LEU A 6 -6.68 -8.72 6.40
C LEU A 6 -7.89 -9.59 6.07
N GLN A 7 -7.78 -10.90 6.26
CA GLN A 7 -8.91 -11.83 6.04
C GLN A 7 -10.13 -11.48 6.90
N GLY A 8 -9.91 -11.07 8.15
CA GLY A 8 -10.97 -10.65 9.06
C GLY A 8 -11.70 -9.39 8.56
N TYR A 9 -10.94 -8.35 8.20
CA TYR A 9 -11.51 -7.09 7.71
C TYR A 9 -12.15 -7.23 6.32
N GLU A 10 -11.55 -7.99 5.41
CA GLU A 10 -12.15 -8.31 4.11
C GLU A 10 -13.51 -9.00 4.28
N LYS A 11 -13.61 -9.95 5.21
CA LYS A 11 -14.87 -10.65 5.48
C LYS A 11 -15.91 -9.75 6.16
N ALA A 12 -15.49 -8.91 7.10
CA ALA A 12 -16.39 -8.09 7.89
C ALA A 12 -16.90 -6.87 7.12
N TRP A 13 -16.02 -6.19 6.40
CA TRP A 13 -16.27 -4.86 5.84
C TRP A 13 -15.97 -4.76 4.34
N GLY A 14 -15.37 -5.78 3.73
CA GLY A 14 -15.05 -5.82 2.31
C GLY A 14 -13.62 -5.37 1.98
N PRO A 15 -13.18 -5.64 0.73
CA PRO A 15 -11.80 -5.42 0.29
C PRO A 15 -11.41 -3.94 0.17
N ASP A 16 -12.39 -3.06 -0.06
CA ASP A 16 -12.19 -1.62 -0.28
C ASP A 16 -12.41 -0.78 1.00
N HIS A 17 -12.75 -1.42 2.12
CA HIS A 17 -12.93 -0.69 3.37
C HIS A 17 -11.59 -0.12 3.86
N THR A 18 -11.61 1.09 4.41
CA THR A 18 -10.41 1.85 4.79
C THR A 18 -9.47 1.08 5.73
N SER A 19 -10.01 0.42 6.76
CA SER A 19 -9.20 -0.44 7.65
C SER A 19 -8.62 -1.68 6.95
N THR A 20 -9.31 -2.22 5.95
CA THR A 20 -8.79 -3.30 5.11
C THR A 20 -7.58 -2.78 4.31
N LEU A 21 -7.72 -1.63 3.67
CA LEU A 21 -6.68 -0.99 2.87
C LEU A 21 -5.47 -0.57 3.70
N GLU A 22 -5.68 -0.11 4.92
CA GLU A 22 -4.60 0.19 5.86
C GLU A 22 -3.84 -1.08 6.27
N THR A 23 -4.55 -2.19 6.49
CA THR A 23 -3.92 -3.49 6.74
C THR A 23 -3.11 -3.96 5.53
N VAL A 24 -3.59 -3.73 4.30
CA VAL A 24 -2.86 -4.00 3.06
C VAL A 24 -1.59 -3.14 2.98
N ASN A 25 -1.67 -1.84 3.25
CA ASN A 25 -0.50 -0.95 3.28
C ASN A 25 0.56 -1.45 4.28
N ASN A 26 0.14 -1.86 5.48
CA ASN A 26 1.04 -2.38 6.50
C ASN A 26 1.69 -3.72 6.12
N LEU A 27 0.99 -4.56 5.33
CA LEU A 27 1.63 -5.72 4.70
C LEU A 27 2.68 -5.32 3.67
N GLY A 28 2.46 -4.23 2.94
CA GLY A 28 3.45 -3.62 2.06
C GLY A 28 4.73 -3.27 2.78
N ILE A 29 4.63 -2.53 3.89
CA ILE A 29 5.77 -2.16 4.75
C ILE A 29 6.50 -3.41 5.23
N LEU A 30 5.77 -4.38 5.80
CA LEU A 30 6.39 -5.61 6.30
C LEU A 30 7.14 -6.39 5.20
N TYR A 31 6.62 -6.42 3.98
CA TYR A 31 7.31 -7.08 2.87
C TYR A 31 8.54 -6.31 2.40
N ALA A 32 8.48 -4.97 2.39
CA ALA A 32 9.62 -4.13 2.05
C ALA A 32 10.77 -4.33 3.06
N ASP A 33 10.47 -4.34 4.35
CA ASP A 33 11.44 -4.61 5.42
C ASP A 33 12.09 -6.00 5.31
N GLN A 34 11.39 -6.96 4.71
CA GLN A 34 11.91 -8.30 4.44
C GLN A 34 12.65 -8.43 3.10
N GLY A 35 12.84 -7.33 2.37
CA GLY A 35 13.43 -7.32 1.02
C GLY A 35 12.55 -7.96 -0.06
N LYS A 36 11.27 -8.25 0.24
CA LYS A 36 10.32 -8.87 -0.70
C LYS A 36 9.63 -7.79 -1.53
N LEU A 37 10.42 -7.03 -2.30
CA LEU A 37 9.98 -5.79 -2.93
C LEU A 37 8.78 -5.97 -3.87
N ASP A 38 8.75 -7.05 -4.67
CA ASP A 38 7.61 -7.33 -5.56
C ASP A 38 6.30 -7.60 -4.81
N LYS A 39 6.37 -8.18 -3.61
CA LYS A 39 5.19 -8.40 -2.77
C LYS A 39 4.75 -7.10 -2.12
N ALA A 40 5.70 -6.27 -1.71
CA ALA A 40 5.41 -4.95 -1.17
C ALA A 40 4.70 -4.07 -2.20
N GLU A 41 5.20 -4.06 -3.44
CA GLU A 41 4.65 -3.28 -4.56
C GLU A 41 3.17 -3.63 -4.80
N LYS A 42 2.85 -4.92 -4.88
CA LYS A 42 1.47 -5.40 -5.05
C LYS A 42 0.55 -4.96 -3.92
N MET A 43 1.05 -4.94 -2.69
CA MET A 43 0.25 -4.50 -1.54
C MET A 43 0.02 -2.98 -1.60
N TYR A 44 1.05 -2.18 -1.82
CA TYR A 44 0.90 -0.73 -1.89
C TYR A 44 0.04 -0.28 -3.08
N GLN A 45 0.18 -0.89 -4.26
CA GLN A 45 -0.69 -0.58 -5.41
C GLN A 45 -2.16 -0.86 -5.11
N ARG A 46 -2.45 -2.00 -4.46
CA ARG A 46 -3.81 -2.33 -4.03
C ARG A 46 -4.34 -1.32 -3.00
N ALA A 47 -3.52 -0.96 -2.00
CA ALA A 47 -3.91 0.00 -0.99
C ALA A 47 -4.15 1.39 -1.60
N LEU A 48 -3.29 1.82 -2.52
CA LEU A 48 -3.39 3.10 -3.21
C LEU A 48 -4.70 3.19 -3.99
N GLN A 49 -4.97 2.23 -4.88
CA GLN A 49 -6.21 2.21 -5.68
C GLN A 49 -7.47 2.29 -4.80
N GLY A 50 -7.49 1.55 -3.69
CA GLY A 50 -8.63 1.58 -2.78
C GLY A 50 -8.76 2.91 -2.03
N LYS A 51 -7.65 3.49 -1.56
CA LYS A 51 -7.64 4.75 -0.81
C LYS A 51 -7.98 5.94 -1.70
N GLU A 52 -7.51 5.97 -2.93
CA GLU A 52 -7.92 6.96 -3.93
C GLU A 52 -9.43 6.93 -4.15
N LYS A 53 -10.03 5.74 -4.25
CA LYS A 53 -11.48 5.58 -4.38
C LYS A 53 -12.25 5.99 -3.12
N ALA A 54 -11.73 5.67 -1.94
CA ALA A 54 -12.42 5.90 -0.67
C ALA A 54 -12.32 7.35 -0.17
N TRP A 55 -11.17 8.00 -0.37
CA TRP A 55 -10.85 9.31 0.21
C TRP A 55 -10.38 10.36 -0.81
N GLY A 56 -10.05 9.96 -2.04
CA GLY A 56 -9.48 10.85 -3.05
C GLY A 56 -7.95 10.88 -3.03
N LEU A 57 -7.40 11.57 -4.05
CA LEU A 57 -5.96 11.61 -4.34
C LEU A 57 -5.17 12.39 -3.28
N GLU A 58 -5.75 13.47 -2.73
CA GLU A 58 -5.07 14.41 -1.83
C GLU A 58 -5.17 14.04 -0.35
N HIS A 59 -5.91 12.97 -0.01
CA HIS A 59 -6.05 12.55 1.37
C HIS A 59 -4.71 12.05 1.92
N THR A 60 -4.37 12.42 3.15
CA THR A 60 -3.06 12.13 3.78
C THR A 60 -2.69 10.66 3.70
N SER A 61 -3.62 9.75 4.00
CA SER A 61 -3.35 8.31 3.92
C SER A 61 -3.13 7.78 2.49
N THR A 62 -3.68 8.45 1.47
CA THR A 62 -3.40 8.17 0.07
C THR A 62 -1.97 8.60 -0.25
N LEU A 63 -1.62 9.84 0.11
CA LEU A 63 -0.27 10.39 -0.06
C LEU A 63 0.80 9.58 0.68
N ASP A 64 0.53 9.09 1.89
CA ASP A 64 1.43 8.19 2.63
C ASP A 64 1.73 6.91 1.82
N THR A 65 0.72 6.39 1.13
CA THR A 65 0.86 5.18 0.30
C THR A 65 1.67 5.48 -0.97
N VAL A 66 1.47 6.64 -1.59
CA VAL A 66 2.27 7.13 -2.73
C VAL A 66 3.74 7.27 -2.32
N ASN A 67 4.02 7.92 -1.19
CA ASN A 67 5.37 8.07 -0.65
C ASN A 67 6.04 6.69 -0.41
N ASN A 68 5.31 5.74 0.18
CA ASN A 68 5.82 4.37 0.37
C ASN A 68 6.14 3.68 -0.97
N LEU A 69 5.34 3.92 -2.01
CA LEU A 69 5.59 3.40 -3.36
C LEU A 69 6.86 4.01 -3.96
N GLY A 70 7.06 5.33 -3.81
CA GLY A 70 8.26 6.03 -4.28
C GLY A 70 9.54 5.50 -3.63
N ILE A 71 9.53 5.32 -2.30
CA ILE A 71 10.64 4.70 -1.57
C ILE A 71 10.90 3.27 -2.06
N LEU A 72 9.84 2.48 -2.27
CA LEU A 72 9.98 1.12 -2.76
C LEU A 72 10.59 1.07 -4.16
N TYR A 73 10.17 1.96 -5.06
CA TYR A 73 10.72 2.04 -6.41
C TYR A 73 12.19 2.46 -6.40
N ALA A 74 12.57 3.41 -5.55
CA ALA A 74 13.98 3.74 -5.35
C ALA A 74 14.78 2.51 -4.86
N ALA A 75 14.25 1.74 -3.92
CA ALA A 75 14.89 0.51 -3.43
C ALA A 75 15.00 -0.60 -4.49
N GLN A 76 14.12 -0.60 -5.50
CA GLN A 76 14.19 -1.50 -6.66
C GLN A 76 15.12 -0.98 -7.78
N GLY A 77 15.67 0.25 -7.66
CA GLY A 77 16.44 0.90 -8.73
C GLY A 77 15.60 1.49 -9.86
N LYS A 78 14.26 1.55 -9.69
CA LYS A 78 13.29 2.12 -10.62
C LYS A 78 13.14 3.62 -10.38
N LEU A 79 14.17 4.38 -10.72
CA LEU A 79 14.25 5.80 -10.35
C LEU A 79 13.20 6.66 -11.06
N ASP A 80 12.89 6.38 -12.33
CA ASP A 80 11.88 7.12 -13.09
C ASP A 80 10.47 6.93 -12.51
N GLU A 81 10.16 5.73 -12.01
CA GLU A 81 8.91 5.44 -11.31
C GLU A 81 8.88 6.05 -9.92
N ALA A 82 10.01 6.09 -9.21
CA ALA A 82 10.13 6.75 -7.92
C ALA A 82 9.92 8.26 -8.02
N GLU A 83 10.50 8.91 -9.04
CA GLU A 83 10.35 10.34 -9.29
C GLU A 83 8.88 10.73 -9.52
N LYS A 84 8.11 9.90 -10.25
CA LYS A 84 6.68 10.14 -10.48
C LYS A 84 5.80 10.06 -9.22
N MET A 85 6.34 9.53 -8.12
CA MET A 85 5.62 9.41 -6.85
C MET A 85 5.88 10.61 -5.91
N PHE A 86 6.83 11.50 -6.24
CA PHE A 86 7.14 12.70 -5.47
C PHE A 86 6.68 13.96 -6.21
#